data_AF-A0A838KZS5-F1
#
_entry.id   AF-A0A838KZS5-F1
#
_cell.length_a   1.000
_cell.length_b   1.000
_cell.length_c   1.000
_cell.angle_alpha   90.00
_cell.angle_beta   90.00
_cell.angle_gamma   90.00
#
_symmetry.space_group_name_H-M   'P 1'
#
loop_
_entity.id
_entity.type
_entity.pdbx_description
1 polymer ?
#
loop_
_entity_poly.entity_id
_entity_poly.type
_entity_poly.pdbx_seq_one_letter_code
_entity_poly.pdbx_strand_id
1 'polypeptide(L)'
;MGIIRFVLLGAAGFGVGGALAGIFGAFVAIPVAGAVGGAALGLALRDRRRLVVLALAGALGMFLGLLAVLTLGSFVNYSTVVIGPVFGAVLGASLGVAFLDARRVLILTLAGAVGFGIGFPAGSFLDYLTDSFGRMPFIVVAGIIGGASLGAALGYLEEGGRAGGGANRRVR
;
A
#
# COMPACT_ATOMS: atom_id res chain seq x y z
N MET A 1 -19.75 5.74 -6.91
CA MET A 1 -19.30 4.57 -6.12
C MET A 1 -18.06 5.00 -5.36
N GLY A 2 -18.28 5.42 -4.12
CA GLY A 2 -17.39 6.32 -3.40
C GLY A 2 -16.08 5.70 -2.95
N ILE A 3 -15.17 6.59 -2.56
CA ILE A 3 -13.84 6.36 -1.97
C ILE A 3 -13.82 5.16 -1.00
N ILE A 4 -14.92 4.96 -0.24
CA ILE A 4 -15.12 3.84 0.70
C ILE A 4 -14.76 2.47 0.12
N ARG A 5 -15.15 2.16 -1.13
CA ARG A 5 -14.83 0.84 -1.71
C ARG A 5 -13.33 0.62 -1.91
N PHE A 6 -12.60 1.68 -2.24
CA PHE A 6 -11.15 1.61 -2.44
C PHE A 6 -10.45 1.44 -1.11
N VAL A 7 -10.92 2.15 -0.07
CA VAL A 7 -10.42 2.01 1.30
C VAL A 7 -10.61 0.57 1.78
N LEU A 8 -11.82 0.01 1.65
CA LEU A 8 -12.12 -1.35 2.08
C LEU A 8 -11.33 -2.41 1.31
N LEU A 9 -11.25 -2.30 -0.02
CA LEU A 9 -10.48 -3.24 -0.84
C LEU A 9 -8.98 -3.13 -0.60
N GLY A 10 -8.45 -1.91 -0.45
CA GLY A 10 -7.05 -1.69 -0.10
C GLY A 10 -6.71 -2.29 1.26
N ALA A 11 -7.50 -1.96 2.28
CA ALA A 11 -7.35 -2.50 3.63
C ALA A 11 -7.41 -4.03 3.65
N ALA A 12 -8.42 -4.62 3.00
CA ALA A 12 -8.58 -6.07 2.92
C ALA A 12 -7.44 -6.73 2.14
N GLY A 13 -7.05 -6.19 0.99
CA GLY A 13 -6.00 -6.75 0.14
C GLY A 13 -4.64 -6.77 0.84
N PHE A 14 -4.24 -5.65 1.44
CA PHE A 14 -2.97 -5.57 2.17
C PHE A 14 -3.02 -6.27 3.54
N GLY A 15 -4.19 -6.31 4.20
CA GLY A 15 -4.38 -7.08 5.43
C GLY A 15 -4.27 -8.59 5.21
N VAL A 16 -4.98 -9.13 4.21
CA VAL A 16 -4.88 -10.55 3.82
C VAL A 16 -3.49 -10.87 3.30
N GLY A 17 -2.91 -9.99 2.48
CA GLY A 17 -1.53 -10.11 2.03
C GLY A 17 -0.55 -10.18 3.21
N GLY A 18 -0.71 -9.32 4.21
CA GLY A 18 0.08 -9.32 5.44
C GLY A 18 -0.08 -10.58 6.27
N ALA A 19 -1.29 -11.14 6.34
CA ALA A 19 -1.53 -12.42 7.02
C ALA A 19 -0.80 -13.57 6.32
N LEU A 20 -0.86 -13.62 4.99
CA LEU A 20 -0.08 -14.56 4.18
C LEU A 20 1.42 -14.36 4.37
N ALA A 21 1.87 -13.12 4.56
CA ALA A 21 3.26 -12.79 4.86
C ALA A 21 3.78 -13.48 6.13
N GLY A 22 2.92 -13.58 7.15
CA GLY A 22 3.22 -14.29 8.40
C GLY A 22 3.33 -15.81 8.26
N ILE A 23 2.78 -16.40 7.19
CA ILE A 23 2.74 -17.86 6.99
C ILE A 23 3.91 -18.34 6.12
N PHE A 24 4.23 -17.64 5.03
CA PHE A 24 5.12 -18.15 3.98
C PHE A 24 6.58 -17.66 4.02
N GLY A 25 7.00 -17.01 5.12
CA GLY A 25 8.36 -16.47 5.26
C GLY A 25 8.59 -15.21 4.42
N ALA A 26 9.43 -14.30 4.93
CA ALA A 26 9.50 -12.92 4.43
C ALA A 26 9.80 -12.78 2.93
N PHE A 27 10.65 -13.65 2.36
CA PHE A 27 11.17 -13.47 1.00
C PHE A 27 10.12 -13.70 -0.11
N VAL A 28 9.25 -14.69 0.07
CA VAL A 28 8.19 -15.02 -0.89
C VAL A 28 6.92 -14.27 -0.55
N ALA A 29 6.65 -14.10 0.74
CA ALA A 29 5.34 -13.70 1.20
C ALA A 29 5.14 -12.17 1.15
N ILE A 30 6.21 -11.37 1.20
CA ILE A 30 6.16 -9.91 1.05
C ILE A 30 5.78 -9.49 -0.39
N PRO A 31 6.39 -10.02 -1.46
CA PRO A 31 5.94 -9.77 -2.83
C PRO A 31 4.50 -10.23 -3.09
N VAL A 32 4.11 -11.39 -2.55
CA VAL A 32 2.73 -11.90 -2.66
C VAL A 32 1.76 -10.96 -1.97
N ALA A 33 2.08 -10.45 -0.78
CA ALA A 33 1.27 -9.46 -0.09
C ALA A 33 1.06 -8.20 -0.94
N GLY A 34 2.13 -7.72 -1.58
CA GLY A 34 2.09 -6.59 -2.51
C GLY A 34 1.24 -6.87 -3.75
N ALA A 35 1.34 -8.07 -4.32
CA ALA A 35 0.53 -8.49 -5.45
C ALA A 35 -0.97 -8.51 -5.10
N VAL A 36 -1.32 -9.08 -3.94
CA VAL A 36 -2.70 -9.17 -3.46
C VAL A 36 -3.26 -7.78 -3.14
N GLY A 37 -2.51 -6.93 -2.45
CA GLY A 37 -2.88 -5.54 -2.18
C GLY A 37 -3.07 -4.70 -3.44
N GLY A 38 -2.13 -4.81 -4.38
CA GLY A 38 -2.20 -4.16 -5.69
C GLY A 38 -3.37 -4.66 -6.54
N ALA A 39 -3.60 -5.97 -6.57
CA ALA A 39 -4.73 -6.58 -7.26
C ALA A 39 -6.07 -6.13 -6.67
N ALA A 40 -6.19 -6.01 -5.34
CA ALA A 40 -7.40 -5.54 -4.70
C ALA A 40 -7.72 -4.07 -5.05
N LEU A 41 -6.69 -3.21 -5.08
CA LEU A 41 -6.81 -1.83 -5.55
C LEU A 41 -7.18 -1.75 -7.04
N GLY A 42 -6.59 -2.60 -7.87
CA GLY A 42 -6.92 -2.70 -9.29
C GLY A 42 -8.33 -3.22 -9.57
N LEU A 43 -8.82 -4.15 -8.74
CA LEU A 43 -10.19 -4.63 -8.77
C LEU A 43 -11.18 -3.49 -8.47
N ALA A 44 -10.82 -2.58 -7.56
CA ALA A 44 -11.63 -1.40 -7.26
C ALA A 44 -11.78 -0.45 -8.47
N LEU A 45 -10.79 -0.42 -9.37
CA LEU A 45 -10.83 0.34 -10.62
C LEU A 45 -11.66 -0.32 -11.72
N ARG A 46 -12.07 -1.59 -11.56
CA ARG A 46 -12.85 -2.39 -12.53
C ARG A 46 -12.20 -2.53 -13.93
N ASP A 47 -10.89 -2.35 -14.03
CA ASP A 47 -10.15 -2.51 -15.29
C ASP A 47 -9.16 -3.67 -15.15
N ARG A 48 -9.33 -4.71 -15.98
CA ARG A 48 -8.51 -5.93 -15.93
C ARG A 48 -7.05 -5.66 -16.24
N ARG A 49 -6.73 -4.71 -17.12
CA ARG A 49 -5.34 -4.37 -17.44
C ARG A 49 -4.67 -3.68 -16.26
N ARG A 50 -5.37 -2.72 -15.66
CA ARG A 50 -4.87 -2.01 -14.47
C ARG A 50 -4.72 -2.93 -13.28
N LEU A 51 -5.59 -3.93 -13.13
CA LEU A 51 -5.45 -4.97 -12.10
C LEU A 51 -4.10 -5.68 -12.19
N VAL A 52 -3.74 -6.17 -13.37
CA VAL A 52 -2.45 -6.88 -13.55
C VAL A 52 -1.27 -5.95 -13.31
N VAL A 53 -1.33 -4.73 -13.84
CA VAL A 53 -0.24 -3.74 -13.67
C VAL A 53 -0.08 -3.34 -12.20
N LEU A 54 -1.18 -3.10 -11.48
CA LEU A 54 -1.14 -2.76 -10.05
C LEU A 54 -0.68 -3.94 -9.19
N ALA A 55 -1.04 -5.17 -9.53
CA ALA A 55 -0.54 -6.36 -8.85
C ALA A 55 0.98 -6.49 -9.02
N LEU A 56 1.49 -6.36 -10.25
CA LEU A 56 2.93 -6.40 -10.51
C LEU A 56 3.67 -5.23 -9.86
N ALA A 57 3.11 -4.02 -9.93
CA ALA A 57 3.66 -2.84 -9.29
C ALA A 57 3.68 -2.98 -7.77
N GLY A 58 2.62 -3.51 -7.17
CA GLY A 58 2.57 -3.79 -5.73
C GLY A 58 3.57 -4.84 -5.29
N ALA A 59 3.74 -5.93 -6.06
CA ALA A 59 4.74 -6.95 -5.79
C ALA A 59 6.16 -6.40 -5.83
N LEU A 60 6.49 -5.65 -6.89
CA LEU A 60 7.77 -4.97 -7.05
C LEU A 60 7.99 -3.93 -5.97
N GLY A 61 6.97 -3.14 -5.64
CA GLY A 61 6.99 -2.13 -4.59
C GLY A 61 7.31 -2.70 -3.22
N MET A 62 6.63 -3.79 -2.84
CA MET A 62 6.91 -4.47 -1.57
C MET A 62 8.31 -5.07 -1.54
N PHE A 63 8.77 -5.65 -2.65
CA PHE A 63 10.12 -6.21 -2.75
C PHE A 63 11.19 -5.12 -2.63
N LEU A 64 11.06 -4.03 -3.38
CA LEU A 64 11.96 -2.88 -3.31
C LEU A 64 11.89 -2.18 -1.94
N GLY A 65 10.69 -2.07 -1.37
CA GLY A 65 10.47 -1.52 -0.04
C GLY A 65 11.19 -2.34 1.02
N LEU A 66 11.13 -3.68 0.94
CA LEU A 66 11.88 -4.56 1.83
C LEU A 66 13.39 -4.34 1.70
N LEU A 67 13.92 -4.29 0.47
CA LEU A 67 15.34 -4.03 0.24
C LEU A 67 15.76 -2.66 0.77
N ALA A 68 14.94 -1.62 0.58
CA ALA A 68 15.16 -0.29 1.11
C ALA A 68 15.17 -0.29 2.65
N VAL A 69 14.26 -1.04 3.29
CA VAL A 69 14.22 -1.19 4.75
C VAL A 69 15.42 -1.97 5.28
N LEU A 70 15.85 -3.03 4.59
CA LEU A 70 17.03 -3.80 5.01
C LEU A 70 18.30 -2.96 4.89
N THR A 71 18.44 -2.18 3.82
CA THR A 71 19.59 -1.28 3.62
C THR A 71 19.57 -0.12 4.59
N LEU A 72 18.46 0.63 4.70
CA LEU A 72 18.37 1.81 5.57
C LEU A 72 18.27 1.44 7.06
N GLY A 73 17.53 0.36 7.38
CA GLY A 73 17.37 -0.13 8.75
C GLY A 73 18.68 -0.48 9.42
N SER A 74 19.67 -0.94 8.64
CA SER A 74 21.04 -1.16 9.11
C SER A 74 21.75 0.11 9.59
N PHE A 75 21.39 1.29 9.05
CA PHE A 75 21.99 2.57 9.44
C PHE A 75 21.24 3.26 10.60
N VAL A 76 19.93 3.03 10.73
CA VAL A 76 19.07 3.70 11.73
C VAL A 76 18.64 2.81 12.89
N ASN A 77 19.38 1.73 13.14
CA ASN A 77 19.15 0.78 14.24
C ASN A 77 17.70 0.25 14.28
N TYR A 78 17.14 -0.02 13.11
CA TYR A 78 15.79 -0.57 12.94
C TYR A 78 14.63 0.20 13.61
N SER A 79 14.72 1.53 13.71
CA SER A 79 13.61 2.34 14.23
C SER A 79 12.34 2.18 13.39
N THR A 80 11.28 1.66 14.00
CA THR A 80 9.96 1.42 13.35
C THR A 80 9.33 2.70 12.82
N VAL A 81 9.60 3.83 13.47
CA VAL A 81 9.12 5.17 13.08
C VAL A 81 9.73 5.63 11.75
N VAL A 82 10.93 5.18 11.42
CA VAL A 82 11.62 5.53 10.16
C VAL A 82 11.34 4.49 9.07
N ILE A 83 11.29 3.22 9.46
CA ILE A 83 11.09 2.10 8.53
C ILE A 83 9.70 2.16 7.88
N GLY A 84 8.64 2.37 8.67
CA GLY A 84 7.26 2.38 8.18
C GLY A 84 7.02 3.40 7.05
N PRO A 85 7.40 4.68 7.22
CA PRO A 85 7.23 5.69 6.19
C PRO A 85 8.06 5.42 4.93
N VAL A 86 9.30 4.97 5.07
CA VAL A 86 10.17 4.65 3.93
C VAL A 86 9.58 3.50 3.12
N PHE A 87 9.16 2.42 3.80
CA PHE A 87 8.52 1.29 3.18
C PHE A 87 7.25 1.68 2.42
N GLY A 88 6.37 2.44 3.10
CA GLY A 88 5.14 2.95 2.53
C GLY A 88 5.37 3.90 1.34
N ALA A 89 6.41 4.73 1.40
CA ALA A 89 6.80 5.63 0.32
C ALA A 89 7.21 4.84 -0.93
N VAL A 90 8.07 3.83 -0.79
CA VAL A 90 8.53 3.00 -1.92
C VAL A 90 7.36 2.23 -2.54
N LEU A 91 6.50 1.64 -1.70
CA LEU A 91 5.29 0.97 -2.18
C LEU A 91 4.34 1.94 -2.89
N GLY A 92 4.06 3.09 -2.28
CA GLY A 92 3.20 4.12 -2.88
C GLY A 92 3.75 4.66 -4.20
N ALA A 93 5.06 4.89 -4.27
CA ALA A 93 5.75 5.31 -5.48
C ALA A 93 5.61 4.26 -6.59
N SER A 94 5.85 2.99 -6.28
CA SER A 94 5.74 1.90 -7.26
C SER A 94 4.32 1.78 -7.85
N LEU A 95 3.29 1.87 -6.99
CA LEU A 95 1.88 1.85 -7.42
C LEU A 95 1.54 3.11 -8.22
N GLY A 96 2.12 4.25 -7.88
CA GLY A 96 1.93 5.48 -8.64
C GLY A 96 2.58 5.45 -10.03
N VAL A 97 3.76 4.82 -10.15
CA VAL A 97 4.48 4.68 -11.42
C VAL A 97 3.66 3.85 -12.41
N ALA A 98 2.84 2.90 -11.94
CA ALA A 98 1.90 2.16 -12.78
C ALA A 98 0.90 3.05 -13.55
N PHE A 99 0.67 4.28 -13.10
CA PHE A 99 -0.21 5.24 -13.79
C PHE A 99 0.54 6.21 -14.70
N LEU A 100 1.89 6.18 -14.72
CA LEU A 100 2.74 7.06 -15.53
C LEU A 100 2.45 8.56 -15.36
N ASP A 101 1.97 8.96 -14.17
CA ASP A 101 1.58 10.33 -13.85
C ASP A 101 2.27 10.77 -12.56
N ALA A 102 3.15 11.77 -12.68
CA ALA A 102 3.96 12.26 -11.56
C ALA A 102 3.10 12.74 -10.38
N ARG A 103 1.91 13.30 -10.64
CA ARG A 103 1.00 13.74 -9.57
C ARG A 103 0.44 12.56 -8.78
N ARG A 104 0.11 11.47 -9.47
CA ARG A 104 -0.38 10.23 -8.83
C ARG A 104 0.73 9.54 -8.05
N VAL A 105 1.95 9.51 -8.60
CA VAL A 105 3.15 9.05 -7.89
C VAL A 105 3.29 9.80 -6.58
N LEU A 106 3.34 11.12 -6.62
CA LEU A 106 3.56 11.92 -5.41
C LEU A 106 2.46 11.71 -4.36
N ILE A 107 1.19 11.70 -4.76
CA ILE A 107 0.06 11.49 -3.84
C ILE A 107 0.10 10.09 -3.22
N LEU A 108 0.40 9.05 -4.00
CA LEU A 108 0.45 7.68 -3.50
C LEU A 108 1.68 7.42 -2.64
N THR A 109 2.83 7.99 -3.00
CA THR A 109 4.03 7.98 -2.15
C THR A 109 3.74 8.59 -0.78
N LEU A 110 3.11 9.78 -0.74
CA LEU A 110 2.76 10.43 0.53
C LEU A 110 1.71 9.63 1.32
N ALA A 111 0.66 9.15 0.66
CA ALA A 111 -0.39 8.37 1.32
C ALA A 111 0.16 7.04 1.88
N GLY A 112 1.05 6.38 1.13
CA GLY A 112 1.74 5.19 1.56
C GLY A 112 2.67 5.48 2.75
N ALA A 113 3.50 6.52 2.64
CA ALA A 113 4.41 6.92 3.72
C ALA A 113 3.67 7.20 5.03
N VAL A 114 2.57 7.96 4.98
CA VAL A 114 1.76 8.28 6.16
C VAL A 114 1.04 7.02 6.68
N GLY A 115 0.40 6.25 5.80
CA GLY A 115 -0.37 5.08 6.21
C GLY A 115 0.48 3.99 6.85
N PHE A 116 1.58 3.59 6.21
CA PHE A 116 2.50 2.62 6.78
C PHE A 116 3.36 3.21 7.91
N GLY A 117 3.64 4.51 7.87
CA GLY A 117 4.31 5.22 8.95
C GLY A 117 3.57 5.19 10.28
N ILE A 118 2.23 5.29 10.23
CA ILE A 118 1.37 5.12 11.41
C ILE A 118 1.12 3.63 11.67
N GLY A 119 0.93 2.84 10.60
CA GLY A 119 0.58 1.43 10.69
C GLY A 119 1.64 0.55 11.35
N PHE A 120 2.92 0.82 11.11
CA PHE A 120 4.02 0.07 11.72
C PHE A 120 4.05 0.23 13.26
N PRO A 121 4.16 1.46 13.83
CA PRO A 121 4.08 1.66 15.27
C PRO A 121 2.78 1.14 15.89
N ALA A 122 1.63 1.34 15.23
CA ALA A 122 0.35 0.82 15.71
C ALA A 122 0.33 -0.71 15.77
N GLY A 123 0.89 -1.38 14.76
CA GLY A 123 1.05 -2.82 14.75
C GLY A 123 2.00 -3.30 15.85
N SER A 124 3.10 -2.59 16.09
CA SER A 124 4.08 -2.97 17.13
C SER A 124 3.51 -2.80 18.53
N PHE A 125 2.71 -1.77 18.75
CA PHE A 125 1.97 -1.58 19.99
C PHE A 125 0.93 -2.69 20.20
N LEU A 126 0.24 -3.11 19.14
CA LEU A 126 -0.69 -4.23 19.22
C LEU A 126 0.01 -5.55 19.53
N ASP A 127 1.17 -5.81 18.90
CA ASP A 127 1.99 -7.00 19.14
C ASP A 127 2.44 -7.06 20.61
N TYR A 128 2.87 -5.91 21.16
CA TYR A 128 3.21 -5.75 22.58
C TYR A 128 2.03 -6.03 23.52
N LEU A 129 0.82 -5.57 23.18
CA LEU A 129 -0.37 -5.84 23.98
C LEU A 129 -0.86 -7.28 23.89
N THR A 130 -0.58 -7.96 22.77
CA THR A 130 -1.13 -9.29 22.52
C THR A 130 -0.22 -10.43 22.93
N ASP A 131 1.10 -10.23 23.09
CA ASP A 131 2.18 -11.10 23.67
C ASP A 131 2.12 -12.64 23.45
N SER A 132 1.10 -13.14 22.77
CA SER A 132 0.59 -14.52 22.76
C SER A 132 0.14 -14.97 21.36
N PHE A 133 -0.06 -14.05 20.41
CA PHE A 133 -0.60 -14.37 19.07
C PHE A 133 0.47 -14.49 17.96
N GLY A 134 1.76 -14.43 18.30
CA GLY A 134 2.88 -14.52 17.34
C GLY A 134 2.99 -13.28 16.45
N ARG A 135 4.06 -13.15 15.64
CA ARG A 135 4.39 -11.95 14.80
C ARG A 135 3.36 -11.57 13.71
N MET A 136 2.19 -12.21 13.67
CA MET A 136 1.16 -11.96 12.66
C MET A 136 0.39 -10.62 12.80
N PRO A 137 0.08 -10.07 14.00
CA PRO A 137 -0.79 -8.91 14.11
C PRO A 137 -0.10 -7.64 13.61
N PHE A 138 1.23 -7.52 13.75
CA PHE A 138 1.97 -6.35 13.28
C PHE A 138 1.81 -6.10 11.76
N ILE A 139 2.12 -7.11 10.93
CA ILE A 139 2.09 -6.96 9.46
C ILE A 139 0.66 -6.75 8.97
N VAL A 140 -0.30 -7.44 9.57
CA VAL A 140 -1.73 -7.31 9.22
C VAL A 140 -2.23 -5.91 9.53
N VAL A 141 -1.96 -5.37 10.73
CA VAL A 141 -2.39 -4.02 11.13
C VAL A 141 -1.74 -2.96 10.24
N ALA A 142 -0.42 -3.06 10.02
CA ALA A 142 0.29 -2.15 9.12
C ALA A 142 -0.27 -2.21 7.69
N GLY A 143 -0.55 -3.42 7.19
CA GLY A 143 -1.18 -3.65 5.90
C GLY A 143 -2.58 -3.05 5.79
N ILE A 144 -3.43 -3.23 6.81
CA ILE A 144 -4.79 -2.67 6.83
C ILE A 144 -4.74 -1.14 6.76
N ILE A 145 -3.94 -0.50 7.62
CA ILE A 145 -3.87 0.97 7.71
C ILE A 145 -3.22 1.55 6.44
N GLY A 146 -2.11 0.99 5.99
CA GLY A 146 -1.43 1.43 4.77
C GLY A 146 -2.25 1.16 3.50
N GLY A 147 -2.94 0.03 3.43
CA GLY A 147 -3.86 -0.30 2.34
C GLY A 147 -5.08 0.62 2.30
N ALA A 148 -5.64 0.96 3.46
CA ALA A 148 -6.72 1.93 3.59
C ALA A 148 -6.32 3.32 3.10
N SER A 149 -5.11 3.80 3.46
CA SER A 149 -4.63 5.11 3.04
C SER A 149 -4.38 5.19 1.53
N LEU A 150 -3.73 4.16 0.97
CA LEU A 150 -3.50 4.06 -0.48
C LEU A 150 -4.83 3.93 -1.25
N GLY A 151 -5.78 3.16 -0.71
CA GLY A 151 -7.12 3.04 -1.23
C GLY A 151 -7.87 4.38 -1.24
N ALA A 152 -7.82 5.13 -0.13
CA ALA A 152 -8.42 6.46 -0.05
C ALA A 152 -7.83 7.40 -1.10
N ALA A 153 -6.50 7.44 -1.22
CA ALA A 153 -5.78 8.26 -2.17
C ALA A 153 -6.12 7.91 -3.62
N LEU A 154 -6.16 6.62 -3.97
CA LEU A 154 -6.59 6.16 -5.29
C LEU A 154 -8.03 6.51 -5.58
N GLY A 155 -8.94 6.34 -4.60
CA GLY A 155 -10.34 6.72 -4.72
C GLY A 155 -10.49 8.21 -5.03
N TYR A 156 -9.78 9.06 -4.29
CA TYR A 156 -9.76 10.51 -4.51
C TYR A 156 -9.23 10.89 -5.89
N LEU A 157 -8.12 10.29 -6.32
CA LEU A 157 -7.51 10.54 -7.64
C LEU A 157 -8.45 10.16 -8.79
N GLU A 158 -9.15 9.04 -8.64
CA GLU A 158 -10.07 8.53 -9.64
C GLU A 158 -11.39 9.33 -9.69
N GLU A 159 -11.84 9.88 -8.56
CA GLU A 159 -13.02 10.76 -8.49
C GLU A 159 -12.69 12.16 -9.04
N GLY A 160 -11.53 12.73 -8.70
CA GLY A 160 -11.02 13.98 -9.25
C GLY A 160 -10.75 13.92 -10.76
N GLY A 161 -10.26 12.79 -11.27
CA GLY A 161 -10.06 12.57 -12.72
C GLY A 161 -11.38 12.55 -13.49
N ARG A 162 -12.47 12.03 -12.89
CA ARG A 162 -13.81 12.07 -13.49
C ARG A 162 -14.39 13.48 -13.52
N ALA A 163 -14.17 14.28 -12.47
CA ALA A 163 -14.64 15.66 -12.41
C ALA A 163 -13.91 16.58 -13.42
N GLY A 164 -12.59 16.42 -13.59
CA GLY A 164 -11.79 17.21 -14.53
C GLY A 164 -12.04 16.89 -16.01
N GLY A 165 -12.40 15.64 -16.34
CA GLY A 165 -12.69 15.22 -17.71
C GLY A 165 -14.00 15.77 -18.30
N GLY A 166 -14.92 16.25 -17.45
CA GLY A 166 -16.19 16.85 -17.89
C GLY A 166 -16.06 18.31 -18.35
N ALA A 167 -15.07 19.05 -17.84
CA ALA A 167 -14.86 20.46 -18.20
C ALA A 167 -14.25 20.63 -19.60
N ASN A 168 -13.43 19.68 -20.06
CA ASN A 168 -12.72 19.79 -21.34
C ASN A 168 -13.52 19.27 -22.56
N ARG A 169 -14.77 18.82 -22.36
CA ARG A 169 -15.68 18.39 -23.45
C ARG A 169 -16.67 19.45 -23.90
N ARG A 170 -16.67 20.65 -23.31
CA ARG A 170 -17.54 21.77 -23.72
C ARG A 170 -16.85 22.80 -24.62
N VAL A 171 -15.63 22.54 -25.08
CA VAL A 171 -14.85 23.49 -25.90
C VAL A 171 -14.39 22.86 -27.22
N ARG A 172 -15.13 21.88 -27.75
CA ARG A 172 -14.94 21.40 -29.12
C ARG A 172 -16.28 21.27 -29.81
#